data_AF-A0ABD4PGI8-F1
#
_entry.id   AF-A0ABD4PGI8-F1
#
_cell.length_a   1.000
_cell.length_b   1.000
_cell.length_c   1.000
_cell.angle_alpha   90.00
_cell.angle_beta   90.00
_cell.angle_gamma   90.00
#
_symmetry.space_group_name_H-M   'P 1'
#
loop_
_entity.id
_entity.type
_entity.pdbx_description
1 polymer ?
#
loop_
_entity_poly.entity_id
_entity_poly.type
_entity_poly.pdbx_seq_one_letter_code
_entity_poly.pdbx_strand_id
1 'polypeptide(L)' 'MNAKIQTIPELLICTRGNQTEVARILNCNRATVRKYIGDKEGKRHAIVNGVLMVHRGWGKDTDA' A
#
# COMPACT_ATOMS: atom_id res chain seq x y z
N MET A 1 23.30 -1.70 -2.59
CA MET A 1 21.93 -2.04 -3.02
C MET A 1 20.97 -1.18 -2.23
N ASN A 2 20.26 -0.24 -2.88
CA ASN A 2 19.33 0.65 -2.20
C ASN A 2 17.92 0.07 -2.39
N ALA A 3 17.31 -0.45 -1.32
CA ALA A 3 15.93 -0.93 -1.38
C ALA A 3 14.99 0.28 -1.47
N LYS A 4 14.14 0.34 -2.50
CA LYS A 4 13.13 1.40 -2.61
C LYS A 4 11.95 1.02 -1.74
N ILE A 5 11.87 1.62 -0.55
CA ILE A 5 10.75 1.48 0.38
C ILE A 5 9.79 2.64 0.14
N GLN A 6 8.53 2.34 -0.12
CA GLN A 6 7.47 3.33 -0.35
C GLN A 6 6.16 2.86 0.30
N THR A 7 5.18 3.76 0.35
CA THR A 7 3.81 3.45 0.76
C THR A 7 2.80 3.61 -0.40
N ILE A 8 1.59 3.08 -0.25
CA ILE A 8 0.47 3.24 -1.17
C ILE A 8 0.10 4.72 -1.35
N PRO A 9 0.01 5.55 -0.29
CA PRO A 9 -0.20 6.99 -0.44
C PRO A 9 0.84 7.68 -1.34
N GLU A 10 2.11 7.32 -1.23
CA GLU A 10 3.18 7.87 -2.07
C GLU A 10 2.99 7.47 -3.55
N LEU A 11 2.69 6.20 -3.81
CA LEU A 11 2.38 5.74 -5.17
C LEU A 11 1.14 6.42 -5.73
N LEU A 12 0.13 6.70 -4.90
CA LEU A 12 -1.05 7.45 -5.32
C LEU A 12 -0.70 8.88 -5.69
N ILE A 13 0.25 9.53 -5.01
CA ILE A 13 0.73 10.85 -5.44
C ILE A 13 1.38 10.73 -6.83
N CYS A 14 2.23 9.72 -7.05
CA CYS A 14 2.87 9.49 -8.35
C CYS A 14 1.86 9.20 -9.48
N THR A 15 0.72 8.57 -9.18
CA THR A 15 -0.32 8.23 -10.16
C THR A 15 -1.49 9.23 -10.18
N ARG A 16 -1.34 10.41 -9.58
CA ARG A 16 -2.39 11.45 -9.50
C ARG A 16 -3.71 10.95 -8.88
N GLY A 17 -3.60 10.07 -7.89
CA GLY A 17 -4.72 9.48 -7.16
C GLY A 17 -5.37 8.28 -7.86
N ASN A 18 -4.82 7.79 -8.97
CA ASN A 18 -5.40 6.66 -9.70
C ASN A 18 -5.14 5.32 -8.99
N GLN A 19 -6.10 4.89 -8.19
CA GLN A 19 -6.04 3.63 -7.44
C GLN A 19 -5.96 2.38 -8.34
N THR A 20 -6.54 2.42 -9.54
CA THR A 20 -6.49 1.29 -10.49
C THR A 20 -5.08 1.14 -11.06
N GLU A 21 -4.39 2.26 -11.32
CA GLU A 21 -3.00 2.25 -11.75
C GLU A 21 -2.09 1.66 -10.66
N VAL A 22 -2.25 2.11 -9.41
CA VAL A 22 -1.48 1.57 -8.27
C VAL A 22 -1.74 0.08 -8.09
N ALA A 23 -2.98 -0.37 -8.23
CA ALA A 23 -3.34 -1.79 -8.18
C ALA A 23 -2.63 -2.60 -9.28
N ARG A 24 -2.53 -2.05 -10.50
CA ARG A 24 -1.77 -2.68 -11.60
C ARG A 24 -0.28 -2.75 -11.32
N ILE A 25 0.31 -1.65 -10.83
CA ILE A 25 1.74 -1.57 -10.48
C ILE A 25 2.10 -2.61 -9.40
N LEU A 26 1.24 -2.76 -8.40
CA LEU A 26 1.46 -3.65 -7.26
C LEU A 26 0.91 -5.07 -7.47
N ASN A 27 0.34 -5.36 -8.64
CA ASN A 27 -0.35 -6.61 -8.97
C ASN A 27 -1.32 -7.06 -7.85
N CYS A 28 -2.14 -6.13 -7.35
CA CYS A 28 -3.07 -6.39 -6.25
C CYS A 28 -4.48 -5.91 -6.58
N ASN A 29 -5.46 -6.29 -5.76
CA ASN A 29 -6.82 -5.80 -5.94
C ASN A 29 -6.90 -4.29 -5.57
N ARG A 30 -7.62 -3.49 -6.35
CA ARG A 30 -7.93 -2.08 -6.02
C ARG A 30 -8.53 -1.93 -4.61
N ALA A 31 -9.29 -2.91 -4.13
CA ALA A 31 -9.80 -2.93 -2.76
C ALA A 31 -8.69 -2.89 -1.70
N THR A 32 -7.55 -3.56 -1.98
CA THR A 32 -6.36 -3.53 -1.12
C THR A 32 -5.74 -2.13 -1.08
N VAL A 33 -5.63 -1.47 -2.24
CA VAL A 33 -5.17 -0.08 -2.32
C VAL A 33 -6.09 0.84 -1.49
N ARG A 34 -7.41 0.68 -1.62
CA ARG A 34 -8.40 1.43 -0.85
C ARG A 34 -8.29 1.19 0.66
N LYS A 35 -7.99 -0.05 1.10
CA LYS A 35 -7.81 -0.39 2.52
C LYS A 35 -6.67 0.40 3.18
N TYR A 36 -5.59 0.65 2.45
CA TYR A 36 -4.36 1.24 2.98
C TYR A 36 -4.09 2.69 2.53
N ILE A 37 -5.05 3.34 1.86
CA ILE A 37 -4.92 4.74 1.40
C ILE A 37 -4.68 5.74 2.53
N GLY A 38 -5.10 5.41 3.76
CA GLY A 38 -4.88 6.24 4.95
C GLY A 38 -3.58 5.95 5.68
N ASP A 39 -2.86 4.88 5.32
CA ASP A 39 -1.67 4.42 6.05
C ASP A 39 -0.41 5.15 5.56
N LYS A 40 -0.35 6.46 5.87
CA LYS A 40 0.76 7.34 5.48
C LYS A 40 2.06 7.04 6.21
N GLU A 41 1.96 6.47 7.41
CA GLU A 41 3.11 6.12 8.24
C GLU A 41 3.68 4.72 7.93
N GLY A 42 3.06 3.97 7.00
CA GLY A 42 3.50 2.63 6.63
C GLY A 42 3.40 1.61 7.79
N LYS A 43 2.49 1.83 8.74
CA LYS A 43 2.34 0.97 9.94
C LYS A 43 1.68 -0.36 9.60
N ARG A 44 0.84 -0.39 8.57
CA ARG A 44 0.00 -1.53 8.17
C ARG A 44 0.48 -2.18 6.87
N HIS A 45 1.20 -1.43 6.04
CA HIS A 45 1.78 -1.93 4.79
C HIS A 45 3.07 -1.20 4.43
N ALA A 46 3.88 -1.85 3.60
CA ALA A 46 5.05 -1.26 2.97
C ALA A 46 5.19 -1.81 1.55
N ILE A 47 5.82 -1.05 0.67
CA ILE A 47 6.11 -1.46 -0.69
C ILE A 47 7.61 -1.52 -0.83
N VAL A 48 8.14 -2.73 -1.02
CA VAL A 48 9.58 -2.98 -1.11
C VAL A 48 9.89 -3.42 -2.52
N ASN A 49 10.62 -2.59 -3.26
CA ASN A 49 10.99 -2.86 -4.65
C ASN A 49 9.79 -3.20 -5.56
N GLY A 50 8.65 -2.54 -5.34
CA GLY A 50 7.42 -2.75 -6.11
C GLY A 50 6.54 -3.89 -5.60
N VAL A 51 6.98 -4.66 -4.61
CA VAL A 51 6.18 -5.71 -3.98
C VAL A 51 5.45 -5.15 -2.77
N LEU A 52 4.12 -5.34 -2.75
CA LEU A 52 3.29 -4.97 -1.61
C LEU A 52 3.48 -5.99 -0.46
N MET A 53 4.03 -5.52 0.65
CA MET A 53 4.08 -6.23 1.92
C MET A 53 3.01 -5.69 2.86
N VAL A 54 2.24 -6.58 3.47
CA VAL A 54 1.17 -6.24 4.42
C VAL A 54 1.43 -6.90 5.76
N HIS A 55 1.17 -6.19 6.84
CA HIS A 55 1.23 -6.78 8.17
C HIS A 55 0.08 -7.79 8.33
N ARG A 56 0.40 -9.07 8.58
CA ARG A 56 -0.62 -10.10 8.82
C ARG A 56 -1.24 -9.88 10.20
N GLY A 57 -2.57 -9.92 10.28
CA GLY A 57 -3.32 -9.72 11.53
C GLY A 57 -4.12 -8.43 11.58
N TRP A 58 -3.92 -7.46 10.67
CA TRP A 58 -4.73 -6.24 10.62
C TRP A 58 -6.10 -6.49 9.97
N GLY A 59 -7.03 -7.07 10.74
CA GLY A 59 -8.45 -7.23 10.44
C GLY A 59 -9.30 -6.23 11.23
N LYS A 60 -10.63 -6.22 11.04
CA LYS A 60 -11.54 -5.35 11.84
C LYS A 60 -11.51 -5.65 13.35
N ASP A 61 -10.75 -6.64 13.77
CA ASP A 61 -10.71 -7.17 15.13
C ASP A 61 -9.47 -6.70 15.92
N THR A 62 -8.56 -5.91 15.33
CA THR A 62 -7.33 -5.44 15.99
C THR A 62 -7.35 -3.97 16.43
N ASP A 63 -8.51 -3.31 16.41
CA ASP A 63 -8.70 -1.99 17.05
C ASP A 63 -9.16 -2.16 18.52
N ALA A 64 -8.45 -3.03 19.28
CA ALA A 64 -8.62 -3.22 20.72
C ALA A 64 -7.51 -2.53 21.51
#